data_AF-A0A7I9YWE9-F1
#
_entry.id   AF-A0A7I9YWE9-F1
#
_cell.length_a   1.000
_cell.length_b   1.000
_cell.length_c   1.000
_cell.angle_alpha   90.00
_cell.angle_beta   90.00
_cell.angle_gamma   90.00
#
_symmetry.space_group_name_H-M   'P 1'
#
loop_
_entity.id
_entity.type
_entity.pdbx_description
1 polymer ?
#
loop_
_entity_poly.entity_id
_entity_poly.type
_entity_poly.pdbx_seq_one_letter_code
_entity_poly.pdbx_strand_id
1 'polypeptide(L)'
;MTRYLPYSTRPLRLFVQLMSDVTVSVWTIIWVFVGLAVHEAIAMIAEAGRQVETGSNGVADNLASAGHGAHNVPLVGDAVSKPLNAASEAALDIAGAGHDLATTASWLAVVLAIAVAATPILTVGGPWLFLRLRFFRRKWTVSALATTPAGQQLLALRALANRSPAKLAAVSADPVGGWRQEDPDIIRGLAALELRAAGIRLVTH
;
A
#
# COMPACT_ATOMS: atom_id res chain seq x y z
N MET A 1 11.89 -24.11 33.70
CA MET A 1 11.79 -22.76 33.10
C MET A 1 12.23 -22.85 31.64
N THR A 2 11.27 -22.88 30.73
CA THR A 2 11.45 -23.12 29.29
C THR A 2 11.83 -21.81 28.60
N ARG A 3 13.04 -21.72 28.05
CA ARG A 3 13.47 -20.59 27.23
C ARG A 3 13.00 -20.83 25.80
N TYR A 4 11.95 -20.11 25.39
CA TYR A 4 11.51 -20.07 24.00
C TYR A 4 12.65 -19.53 23.13
N LEU A 5 13.22 -20.38 22.27
CA LEU A 5 14.13 -19.94 21.22
C LEU A 5 13.35 -19.85 19.91
N PRO A 6 13.07 -18.63 19.42
CA PRO A 6 12.25 -18.41 18.23
C PRO A 6 13.09 -18.54 16.97
N TYR A 7 13.75 -19.69 16.70
CA TYR A 7 14.55 -19.80 15.46
C TYR A 7 14.46 -21.14 14.74
N SER A 8 14.04 -21.04 13.47
CA SER A 8 14.07 -22.10 12.47
C SER A 8 15.47 -22.22 11.88
N THR A 9 16.02 -23.42 11.86
CA THR A 9 17.38 -23.77 11.43
C THR A 9 17.52 -23.83 9.90
N ARG A 10 17.20 -22.72 9.21
CA ARG A 10 17.65 -22.41 7.84
C ARG A 10 18.07 -20.94 7.78
N PRO A 11 19.29 -20.57 8.22
CA PRO A 11 19.71 -19.18 8.41
C PRO A 11 19.57 -18.33 7.13
N LEU A 12 19.84 -18.95 5.97
CA LEU A 12 19.70 -18.32 4.66
C LEU A 12 18.27 -17.81 4.37
N ARG A 13 17.25 -18.50 4.87
CA ARG A 13 15.84 -18.20 4.56
C ARG A 13 15.29 -17.04 5.40
N LEU A 14 15.78 -16.90 6.63
CA LEU A 14 15.45 -15.78 7.52
C LEU A 14 16.17 -14.51 7.06
N PHE A 15 17.42 -14.62 6.60
CA PHE A 15 18.14 -13.51 6.00
C PHE A 15 17.44 -12.98 4.74
N VAL A 16 17.08 -13.86 3.79
CA VAL A 16 16.33 -13.47 2.58
C VAL A 16 14.98 -12.84 2.92
N GLN A 17 14.29 -13.34 3.94
CA GLN A 17 13.03 -12.76 4.37
C GLN A 17 13.21 -11.34 4.93
N LEU A 18 14.18 -11.14 5.84
CA LEU A 18 14.46 -9.81 6.40
C LEU A 18 14.90 -8.83 5.30
N MET A 19 15.77 -9.25 4.39
CA MET A 19 16.21 -8.43 3.27
C MET A 19 15.07 -8.10 2.31
N SER A 20 14.17 -9.06 2.05
CA SER A 20 12.98 -8.82 1.23
C SER A 20 12.05 -7.80 1.87
N ASP A 21 11.83 -7.89 3.18
CA ASP A 21 11.01 -6.93 3.93
C ASP A 21 11.60 -5.53 3.87
N VAL A 22 12.90 -5.40 4.18
CA VAL A 22 13.62 -4.12 4.11
C VAL A 22 13.56 -3.54 2.71
N THR A 23 13.75 -4.37 1.68
CA THR A 23 13.71 -3.93 0.28
C THR A 23 12.33 -3.38 -0.08
N VAL A 24 11.25 -4.09 0.26
CA VAL A 24 9.88 -3.63 -0.01
C VAL A 24 9.54 -2.38 0.79
N SER A 25 9.99 -2.28 2.04
CA SER A 25 9.82 -1.07 2.86
C SER A 25 10.54 0.13 2.25
N VAL A 26 11.82 -0.01 1.91
CA VAL A 26 12.61 1.06 1.27
C VAL A 26 11.99 1.46 -0.07
N TRP A 27 11.61 0.49 -0.90
CA TRP A 27 10.91 0.73 -2.17
C TRP A 27 9.64 1.54 -1.98
N THR A 28 8.80 1.16 -1.01
CA THR A 28 7.55 1.86 -0.69
C THR A 28 7.83 3.29 -0.24
N ILE A 29 8.81 3.48 0.66
CA ILE A 29 9.20 4.81 1.15
C ILE A 29 9.65 5.71 0.00
N ILE A 30 10.51 5.20 -0.90
CA ILE A 30 10.98 5.95 -2.07
C ILE A 30 9.79 6.43 -2.91
N TRP A 31 8.84 5.55 -3.22
CA TRP A 31 7.70 5.91 -4.07
C TRP A 31 6.68 6.82 -3.39
N VAL A 32 6.55 6.75 -2.07
CA VAL A 32 5.78 7.74 -1.30
C VAL A 32 6.45 9.11 -1.43
N PHE A 33 7.76 9.22 -1.26
CA PHE A 33 8.47 10.49 -1.46
C PHE A 33 8.33 11.03 -2.88
N VAL A 34 8.40 10.16 -3.89
CA VAL A 34 8.15 10.56 -5.30
C VAL A 34 6.72 11.11 -5.47
N GLY A 35 5.71 10.44 -4.89
CA GLY A 35 4.33 10.93 -4.92
C GLY A 35 4.17 12.29 -4.25
N LEU A 36 4.81 12.50 -3.09
CA LEU A 36 4.81 13.78 -2.39
C LEU A 36 5.48 14.89 -3.23
N ALA A 37 6.61 14.59 -3.87
CA ALA A 37 7.30 15.55 -4.74
C ALA A 37 6.43 15.95 -5.96
N VAL A 38 5.69 14.99 -6.55
CA VAL A 38 4.74 15.27 -7.63
C VAL A 38 3.60 16.15 -7.14
N HIS A 39 3.04 15.88 -5.96
CA HIS A 39 2.00 16.71 -5.36
C HIS A 39 2.49 18.15 -5.16
N GLU A 40 3.64 18.33 -4.54
CA GLU A 40 4.23 19.66 -4.29
C GLU A 40 4.50 20.42 -5.58
N ALA A 41 5.05 19.75 -6.61
CA ALA A 41 5.29 20.36 -7.91
C ALA A 41 4.01 20.92 -8.55
N ILE A 42 2.90 20.20 -8.47
CA ILE A 42 1.61 20.64 -9.02
C ILE A 42 0.94 21.67 -8.10
N ALA A 43 1.07 21.53 -6.78
CA ALA A 43 0.53 22.50 -5.82
C ALA A 43 1.14 23.90 -6.00
N MET A 44 2.41 23.99 -6.40
CA MET A 44 3.04 25.27 -6.78
C MET A 44 2.34 25.92 -7.98
N ILE A 45 1.88 25.14 -8.96
CA ILE A 45 1.10 25.64 -10.10
C ILE A 45 -0.27 26.16 -9.63
N ALA A 46 -0.91 25.43 -8.71
CA ALA A 46 -2.19 25.86 -8.15
C ALA A 46 -2.07 27.18 -7.37
N GLU A 47 -1.00 27.36 -6.60
CA GLU A 47 -0.67 28.61 -5.92
C GLU A 47 -0.44 29.75 -6.91
N ALA A 48 0.32 29.51 -7.98
CA ALA A 48 0.51 30.50 -9.04
C ALA A 48 -0.82 30.93 -9.69
N GLY A 49 -1.73 29.99 -9.93
CA GLY A 49 -3.09 30.27 -10.42
C GLY A 49 -3.89 31.20 -9.49
N ARG A 50 -3.85 30.94 -8.17
CA ARG A 50 -4.51 31.79 -7.17
C ARG A 50 -3.91 33.20 -7.08
N GLN A 51 -2.60 33.32 -7.27
CA GLN A 51 -1.95 34.64 -7.32
C GLN A 51 -2.41 35.44 -8.54
N VAL A 52 -2.54 34.79 -9.70
CA VAL A 52 -3.09 35.40 -10.92
C VAL A 52 -4.55 35.81 -10.72
N GLU A 53 -5.37 34.94 -10.14
CA GLU A 53 -6.77 35.22 -9.80
C GLU A 53 -6.88 36.48 -8.91
N THR A 54 -6.14 36.50 -7.81
CA THR A 54 -6.18 37.60 -6.83
C THR A 54 -5.69 38.91 -7.45
N GLY A 55 -4.57 38.87 -8.18
CA GLY A 55 -4.01 40.05 -8.84
C GLY A 55 -4.95 40.61 -9.90
N SER A 56 -5.57 39.75 -10.69
CA SER A 56 -6.46 40.16 -11.79
C SER A 56 -7.79 40.68 -11.28
N ASN A 57 -8.36 40.10 -10.22
CA ASN A 57 -9.53 40.67 -9.53
C ASN A 57 -9.24 42.07 -8.99
N GLY A 58 -8.08 42.29 -8.37
CA GLY A 58 -7.69 43.62 -7.90
C GLY A 58 -7.53 44.65 -9.04
N VAL A 59 -7.00 44.21 -10.19
CA VAL A 59 -6.93 45.06 -11.40
C VAL A 59 -8.33 45.36 -11.95
N ALA A 60 -9.20 44.36 -12.03
CA ALA A 60 -10.57 44.50 -12.48
C ALA A 60 -11.35 45.52 -11.62
N ASP A 61 -11.27 45.42 -10.30
CA ASP A 61 -11.95 46.32 -9.36
C ASP A 61 -11.48 47.76 -9.50
N ASN A 62 -10.17 47.98 -9.64
CA ASN A 62 -9.60 49.31 -9.84
C ASN A 62 -10.03 49.91 -11.19
N LEU A 63 -10.03 49.12 -12.26
CA LEU A 63 -10.45 49.56 -13.60
C LEU A 63 -11.95 49.85 -13.68
N ALA A 64 -12.79 49.02 -13.05
CA ALA A 64 -14.22 49.27 -12.93
C ALA A 64 -14.50 50.57 -12.17
N SER A 65 -13.81 50.76 -11.03
CA SER A 65 -13.92 51.98 -10.23
C SER A 65 -13.48 53.22 -11.00
N ALA A 66 -12.39 53.13 -11.76
CA ALA A 66 -11.92 54.19 -12.63
C ALA A 66 -12.91 54.48 -13.77
N GLY A 67 -13.50 53.45 -14.38
CA GLY A 67 -14.54 53.57 -15.41
C GLY A 67 -15.79 54.29 -14.90
N HIS A 68 -16.26 53.93 -13.70
CA HIS A 68 -17.36 54.61 -13.02
C HIS A 68 -17.04 56.08 -12.71
N GLY A 69 -15.81 56.37 -12.24
CA GLY A 69 -15.36 57.75 -12.01
C GLY A 69 -15.30 58.57 -13.30
N ALA A 70 -14.72 58.00 -14.36
CA ALA A 70 -14.52 58.65 -15.65
C ALA A 70 -15.83 58.96 -16.38
N HIS A 71 -16.88 58.16 -16.19
CA HIS A 71 -18.20 58.42 -16.78
C HIS A 71 -18.78 59.79 -16.37
N ASN A 72 -18.36 60.35 -15.24
CA ASN A 72 -18.83 61.66 -14.75
C ASN A 72 -18.15 62.86 -15.43
N VAL A 73 -17.23 62.65 -16.38
CA VAL A 73 -16.54 63.75 -17.08
C VAL A 73 -17.40 64.28 -18.24
N PRO A 74 -17.76 65.58 -18.28
CA PRO A 74 -18.53 66.15 -19.38
C PRO A 74 -17.82 66.00 -20.72
N LEU A 75 -18.59 65.80 -21.81
CA LEU A 75 -18.14 65.67 -23.21
C LEU A 75 -17.31 64.43 -23.57
N VAL A 76 -16.53 63.86 -22.64
CA VAL A 76 -15.62 62.72 -22.92
C VAL A 76 -15.82 61.50 -22.02
N GLY A 77 -16.72 61.55 -21.04
CA GLY A 77 -16.85 60.49 -20.03
C GLY A 77 -17.09 59.09 -20.60
N ASP A 78 -17.93 58.96 -21.63
CA ASP A 78 -18.19 57.67 -22.29
C ASP A 78 -17.02 57.15 -23.13
N ALA A 79 -16.22 58.07 -23.70
CA ALA A 79 -15.04 57.69 -24.48
C ALA A 79 -13.93 57.12 -23.59
N VAL A 80 -13.92 57.49 -22.30
CA VAL A 80 -12.95 57.02 -21.31
C VAL A 80 -13.49 55.86 -20.47
N SER A 81 -14.79 55.87 -20.11
CA SER A 81 -15.38 54.83 -19.25
C SER A 81 -15.49 53.47 -19.94
N LYS A 82 -15.89 53.44 -21.22
CA LYS A 82 -16.05 52.20 -21.99
C LYS A 82 -14.78 51.34 -22.07
N PRO A 83 -13.61 51.87 -22.48
CA PRO A 83 -12.39 51.07 -22.53
C PRO A 83 -11.91 50.62 -21.15
N LEU A 84 -12.16 51.41 -20.09
CA LEU A 84 -11.84 51.00 -18.70
C LEU A 84 -12.72 49.84 -18.23
N ASN A 85 -14.02 49.89 -18.51
CA ASN A 85 -14.94 48.79 -18.20
C ASN A 85 -14.60 47.53 -19.00
N ALA A 86 -14.27 47.67 -20.29
CA ALA A 86 -13.84 46.53 -21.12
C ALA A 86 -12.52 45.91 -20.61
N ALA A 87 -11.58 46.74 -20.15
CA ALA A 87 -10.34 46.25 -19.54
C ALA A 87 -10.60 45.56 -18.18
N SER A 88 -11.58 46.04 -17.41
CA SER A 88 -12.03 45.37 -16.18
C SER A 88 -12.61 43.99 -16.48
N GLU A 89 -13.49 43.88 -17.48
CA GLU A 89 -14.08 42.60 -17.91
C GLU A 89 -13.00 41.61 -18.38
N ALA A 90 -12.05 42.06 -19.20
CA ALA A 90 -10.91 41.23 -19.61
C ALA A 90 -10.04 40.78 -18.41
N ALA A 91 -9.88 41.62 -17.39
CA ALA A 91 -9.16 41.24 -16.17
C ALA A 91 -9.95 40.22 -15.34
N LEU A 92 -11.29 40.28 -15.30
CA LEU A 92 -12.13 39.26 -14.68
C LEU A 92 -12.04 37.92 -15.42
N ASP A 93 -11.98 37.93 -16.75
CA ASP A 93 -11.78 36.70 -17.53
C ASP A 93 -10.45 36.02 -17.19
N ILE A 94 -9.38 36.80 -17.04
CA ILE A 94 -8.07 36.30 -16.59
C ILE A 94 -8.16 35.77 -15.15
N ALA A 95 -8.90 36.46 -14.27
CA ALA A 95 -9.09 36.02 -12.90
C ALA A 95 -9.81 34.66 -12.85
N GLY A 96 -10.87 34.49 -13.64
CA GLY A 96 -11.59 33.23 -13.79
C GLY A 96 -10.71 32.10 -14.33
N ALA A 97 -9.87 32.38 -15.33
CA ALA A 97 -8.91 31.40 -15.85
C ALA A 97 -7.87 30.99 -14.78
N GLY A 98 -7.40 31.94 -13.96
CA GLY A 98 -6.51 31.67 -12.83
C GLY A 98 -7.16 30.77 -11.78
N HIS A 99 -8.43 31.03 -11.47
CA HIS A 99 -9.23 30.21 -10.56
C HIS A 99 -9.41 28.77 -11.06
N ASP A 100 -9.82 28.61 -12.33
CA ASP A 100 -10.04 27.30 -12.94
C ASP A 100 -8.75 26.48 -13.01
N LEU A 101 -7.62 27.13 -13.31
CA LEU A 101 -6.30 26.51 -13.29
C LEU A 101 -5.93 26.06 -11.88
N ALA A 102 -6.13 26.93 -10.87
CA ALA A 102 -5.80 26.61 -9.49
C ALA A 102 -6.60 25.43 -8.94
N THR A 103 -7.92 25.46 -9.15
CA THR A 103 -8.81 24.38 -8.72
C THR A 103 -8.49 23.07 -9.43
N THR A 104 -8.23 23.12 -10.75
CA THR A 104 -7.88 21.94 -11.55
C THR A 104 -6.54 21.34 -11.12
N ALA A 105 -5.51 22.17 -10.96
CA ALA A 105 -4.20 21.74 -10.51
C ALA A 105 -4.27 21.13 -9.10
N SER A 106 -5.07 21.71 -8.19
CA SER A 106 -5.20 21.20 -6.83
C SER A 106 -5.71 19.76 -6.75
N TRP A 107 -6.77 19.40 -7.49
CA TRP A 107 -7.27 18.02 -7.45
C TRP A 107 -6.36 17.06 -8.25
N LEU A 108 -5.79 17.51 -9.37
CA LEU A 108 -4.84 16.74 -10.16
C LEU A 108 -3.58 16.41 -9.35
N ALA A 109 -3.12 17.33 -8.49
CA ALA A 109 -1.97 17.11 -7.62
C ALA A 109 -2.17 15.86 -6.74
N VAL A 110 -3.37 15.68 -6.18
CA VAL A 110 -3.69 14.52 -5.34
C VAL A 110 -3.80 13.25 -6.17
N VAL A 111 -4.57 13.29 -7.26
CA VAL A 111 -4.82 12.09 -8.08
C VAL A 111 -3.53 11.58 -8.71
N LEU A 112 -2.70 12.47 -9.26
CA LEU A 112 -1.43 12.09 -9.88
C LEU A 112 -0.42 11.61 -8.85
N ALA A 113 -0.32 12.24 -7.69
CA ALA A 113 0.55 11.76 -6.62
C ALA A 113 0.20 10.33 -6.18
N ILE A 114 -1.10 10.05 -6.00
CA ILE A 114 -1.56 8.71 -5.67
C ILE A 114 -1.28 7.74 -6.82
N ALA A 115 -1.61 8.10 -8.07
CA ALA A 115 -1.40 7.22 -9.21
C ALA A 115 0.09 6.86 -9.43
N VAL A 116 0.97 7.85 -9.28
CA VAL A 116 2.43 7.70 -9.40
C VAL A 116 3.00 6.85 -8.27
N ALA A 117 2.56 7.04 -7.02
CA ALA A 117 3.05 6.25 -5.89
C ALA A 117 2.45 4.83 -5.88
N ALA A 118 1.14 4.70 -6.10
CA ALA A 118 0.43 3.44 -5.93
C ALA A 118 0.81 2.40 -7.00
N THR A 119 0.99 2.80 -8.26
CA THR A 119 1.38 1.88 -9.35
C THR A 119 2.61 1.03 -9.01
N PRO A 120 3.78 1.61 -8.69
CA PRO A 120 4.99 0.86 -8.34
C PRO A 120 4.89 0.16 -6.98
N ILE A 121 4.13 0.70 -6.03
CA ILE A 121 3.92 0.05 -4.71
C ILE A 121 3.09 -1.22 -4.89
N LEU A 122 2.02 -1.18 -5.67
CA LEU A 122 1.13 -2.33 -5.86
C LEU A 122 1.77 -3.41 -6.74
N THR A 123 2.54 -3.03 -7.75
CA THR A 123 3.25 -3.98 -8.63
C THR A 123 4.28 -4.82 -7.87
N VAL A 124 4.99 -4.25 -6.90
CA VAL A 124 5.97 -4.98 -6.07
C VAL A 124 5.34 -5.53 -4.79
N GLY A 125 4.62 -4.69 -4.07
CA GLY A 125 4.01 -5.01 -2.78
C GLY A 125 2.85 -5.99 -2.87
N GLY A 126 2.06 -5.95 -3.96
CA GLY A 126 0.93 -6.87 -4.17
C GLY A 126 1.36 -8.33 -4.24
N PRO A 127 2.22 -8.73 -5.19
CA PRO A 127 2.75 -10.09 -5.28
C PRO A 127 3.48 -10.52 -4.00
N TRP A 128 4.28 -9.64 -3.41
CA TRP A 128 5.00 -9.91 -2.16
C TRP A 128 4.05 -10.21 -1.00
N LEU A 129 3.03 -9.36 -0.80
CA LEU A 129 2.05 -9.52 0.27
C LEU A 129 1.21 -10.78 0.06
N PHE A 130 0.80 -11.05 -1.19
CA PHE A 130 0.06 -12.27 -1.54
C PHE A 130 0.84 -13.55 -1.22
N LEU A 131 2.10 -13.62 -1.64
CA LEU A 131 2.97 -14.77 -1.34
C LEU A 131 3.15 -14.91 0.16
N ARG A 132 3.39 -13.80 0.87
CA ARG A 132 3.61 -13.80 2.31
C ARG A 132 2.37 -14.23 3.10
N LEU A 133 1.20 -13.71 2.76
CA LEU A 133 -0.10 -14.13 3.32
C LEU A 133 -0.35 -15.62 3.06
N ARG A 134 -0.07 -16.13 1.86
CA ARG A 134 -0.20 -17.55 1.54
C ARG A 134 0.72 -18.43 2.40
N PHE A 135 1.97 -18.00 2.63
CA PHE A 135 2.90 -18.69 3.52
C PHE A 135 2.43 -18.68 4.99
N PHE A 136 1.91 -17.54 5.47
CA PHE A 136 1.35 -17.44 6.81
C PHE A 136 0.11 -18.32 6.97
N ARG A 137 -0.85 -18.27 6.04
CA ARG A 137 -2.06 -19.10 6.08
C ARG A 137 -1.74 -20.59 6.14
N ARG A 138 -0.76 -21.07 5.38
CA ARG A 138 -0.30 -22.47 5.44
C ARG A 138 0.24 -22.87 6.82
N LYS A 139 0.88 -21.95 7.54
CA LYS A 139 1.41 -22.17 8.90
C LYS A 139 0.31 -22.11 9.97
N TRP A 140 -0.63 -21.17 9.86
CA TRP A 140 -1.73 -21.01 10.80
C TRP A 140 -2.63 -22.24 10.89
N THR A 141 -2.96 -22.86 9.76
CA THR A 141 -3.74 -24.10 9.77
C THR A 141 -3.00 -25.25 10.45
N VAL A 142 -1.67 -25.24 10.56
CA VAL A 142 -0.92 -26.32 11.25
C VAL A 142 -0.81 -26.02 12.75
N SER A 143 -0.57 -24.76 13.13
CA SER A 143 -0.46 -24.36 14.54
C SER A 143 -1.80 -24.48 15.30
N ALA A 144 -2.93 -24.15 14.66
CA ALA A 144 -4.26 -24.27 15.29
C ALA A 144 -4.67 -25.74 15.58
N LEU A 145 -4.08 -26.69 14.85
CA LEU A 145 -4.29 -28.12 15.06
C LEU A 145 -3.37 -28.72 16.13
N ALA A 146 -2.29 -28.03 16.52
CA ALA A 146 -1.36 -28.49 17.56
C ALA A 146 -1.83 -28.18 18.99
N THR A 147 -2.86 -27.33 19.16
CA THR A 147 -3.37 -26.88 20.47
C THR A 147 -4.60 -27.63 20.96
N THR A 148 -5.13 -28.59 20.20
CA THR A 148 -6.29 -29.40 20.64
C THR A 148 -5.83 -30.70 21.32
N PRO A 149 -6.58 -31.24 22.30
CA PRO A 149 -6.27 -32.53 22.94
C PRO A 149 -6.18 -33.71 21.95
N ALA A 150 -6.84 -33.60 20.78
CA ALA A 150 -6.76 -34.55 19.66
C ALA A 150 -5.70 -34.17 18.59
N GLY A 151 -4.85 -33.18 18.88
CA GLY A 151 -3.97 -32.55 17.89
C GLY A 151 -2.91 -33.48 17.31
N GLN A 152 -2.37 -34.40 18.11
CA GLN A 152 -1.39 -35.38 17.63
C GLN A 152 -2.00 -36.34 16.60
N GLN A 153 -3.24 -36.77 16.84
CA GLN A 153 -3.96 -37.62 15.91
C GLN A 153 -4.33 -36.88 14.61
N LEU A 154 -4.82 -35.64 14.71
CA LEU A 154 -5.14 -34.85 13.54
C LEU A 154 -3.90 -34.44 12.72
N LEU A 155 -2.76 -34.21 13.37
CA LEU A 155 -1.47 -33.96 12.70
C LEU A 155 -0.98 -35.21 11.96
N ALA A 156 -1.11 -36.39 12.55
CA ALA A 156 -0.76 -37.65 11.91
C ALA A 156 -1.69 -37.97 10.72
N LEU A 157 -3.01 -37.73 10.85
CA LEU A 157 -3.95 -37.85 9.74
C LEU A 157 -3.62 -36.88 8.59
N ARG A 158 -3.26 -35.64 8.93
CA ARG A 158 -2.84 -34.65 7.94
C ARG A 158 -1.52 -35.02 7.26
N ALA A 159 -0.61 -35.66 7.99
CA ALA A 159 0.62 -36.21 7.43
C ALA A 159 0.30 -37.28 6.38
N LEU A 160 -0.57 -38.23 6.71
CA LEU A 160 -1.03 -39.27 5.79
C LEU A 160 -1.71 -38.69 4.53
N ALA A 161 -2.49 -37.62 4.69
CA ALA A 161 -3.23 -37.01 3.58
C ALA A 161 -2.38 -36.10 2.65
N ASN A 162 -1.32 -35.46 3.17
CA ASN A 162 -0.61 -34.39 2.46
C ASN A 162 0.89 -34.64 2.24
N ARG A 163 1.44 -35.75 2.72
CA ARG A 163 2.87 -36.07 2.57
C ARG A 163 3.10 -37.14 1.52
N SER A 164 4.21 -37.00 0.80
CA SER A 164 4.61 -37.91 -0.27
C SER A 164 4.83 -39.33 0.28
N PRO A 165 4.51 -40.39 -0.48
CA PRO A 165 4.68 -41.78 -0.05
C PRO A 165 6.08 -42.11 0.48
N ALA A 166 7.12 -41.58 -0.16
CA ALA A 166 8.52 -41.76 0.26
C ALA A 166 8.81 -41.23 1.68
N LYS A 167 8.09 -40.20 2.14
CA LYS A 167 8.27 -39.63 3.48
C LYS A 167 7.46 -40.38 4.54
N LEU A 168 6.35 -40.99 4.15
CA LEU A 168 5.55 -41.84 5.03
C LEU A 168 6.25 -43.17 5.26
N ALA A 169 6.82 -43.76 4.20
CA ALA A 169 7.63 -44.99 4.27
C ALA A 169 8.88 -44.84 5.16
N ALA A 170 9.41 -43.62 5.30
CA ALA A 170 10.52 -43.32 6.19
C ALA A 170 10.13 -43.32 7.68
N VAL A 171 8.83 -43.27 8.01
CA VAL A 171 8.33 -43.34 9.39
C VAL A 171 7.96 -44.78 9.76
N SER A 172 7.30 -45.51 8.86
CA SER A 172 6.94 -46.92 9.04
C SER A 172 6.84 -47.61 7.68
N ALA A 173 7.14 -48.91 7.64
CA ALA A 173 6.92 -49.75 6.46
C ALA A 173 5.42 -49.88 6.12
N ASP A 174 4.54 -49.78 7.12
CA ASP A 174 3.08 -49.67 6.95
C ASP A 174 2.50 -48.50 7.79
N PRO A 175 2.53 -47.27 7.27
CA PRO A 175 2.06 -46.08 7.97
C PRO A 175 0.54 -46.10 8.23
N VAL A 176 -0.23 -46.75 7.36
CA VAL A 176 -1.70 -46.79 7.44
C VAL A 176 -2.15 -47.89 8.40
N GLY A 177 -1.48 -49.05 8.38
CA GLY A 177 -1.72 -50.12 9.35
C GLY A 177 -1.37 -49.68 10.77
N GLY A 178 -0.21 -49.05 10.97
CA GLY A 178 0.19 -48.50 12.26
C GLY A 178 -0.77 -47.44 12.80
N TRP A 179 -1.33 -46.61 11.92
CA TRP A 179 -2.38 -45.66 12.27
C TRP A 179 -3.68 -46.34 12.69
N ARG A 180 -4.13 -47.36 11.95
CA ARG A 180 -5.37 -48.12 12.26
C ARG A 180 -5.28 -48.92 13.56
N GLN A 181 -4.08 -49.35 13.94
CA GLN A 181 -3.84 -50.08 15.19
C GLN A 181 -3.59 -49.15 16.39
N GLU A 182 -3.71 -47.84 16.19
CA GLU A 182 -3.45 -46.81 17.21
C GLU A 182 -2.04 -46.89 17.82
N ASP A 183 -1.04 -47.32 17.03
CA ASP A 183 0.35 -47.44 17.49
C ASP A 183 0.89 -46.06 17.92
N PRO A 184 1.18 -45.85 19.23
CA PRO A 184 1.58 -44.55 19.76
C PRO A 184 2.86 -44.01 19.12
N ASP A 185 3.78 -44.88 18.71
CA ASP A 185 5.08 -44.48 18.16
C ASP A 185 4.97 -44.06 16.70
N ILE A 186 4.15 -44.77 15.92
CA ILE A 186 3.86 -44.40 14.52
C ILE A 186 3.05 -43.10 14.47
N ILE A 187 2.06 -42.93 15.35
CA ILE A 187 1.29 -41.69 15.48
C ILE A 187 2.21 -40.52 15.83
N ARG A 188 3.12 -40.69 16.79
CA ARG A 188 4.10 -39.66 17.17
C ARG A 188 5.07 -39.36 16.02
N GLY A 189 5.52 -40.36 15.28
CA GLY A 189 6.37 -40.20 14.09
C GLY A 189 5.69 -39.43 12.96
N LEU A 190 4.43 -39.73 12.66
CA LEU A 190 3.64 -39.03 11.64
C LEU A 190 3.33 -37.58 12.05
N ALA A 191 2.96 -37.35 13.31
CA ALA A 191 2.76 -35.99 13.82
C ALA A 191 4.07 -35.17 13.80
N ALA A 192 5.21 -35.78 14.14
CA ALA A 192 6.52 -35.14 14.07
C ALA A 192 6.92 -34.81 12.63
N LEU A 193 6.54 -35.63 11.65
CA LEU A 193 6.75 -35.36 10.23
C LEU A 193 5.99 -34.10 9.78
N GLU A 194 4.73 -33.95 10.18
CA GLU A 194 3.91 -32.78 9.86
C GLU A 194 4.43 -31.51 10.54
N LEU A 195 4.82 -31.60 11.81
CA LEU A 195 5.40 -30.48 12.56
C LEU A 195 6.73 -30.04 11.96
N ARG A 196 7.59 -30.98 11.55
CA ARG A 196 8.85 -30.68 10.86
C ARG A 196 8.61 -30.04 9.49
N ALA A 197 7.56 -30.43 8.78
CA ALA A 197 7.15 -29.79 7.52
C ALA A 197 6.61 -28.36 7.73
N ALA A 198 6.00 -28.07 8.88
CA ALA A 198 5.60 -26.72 9.29
C ALA A 198 6.75 -25.88 9.88
N GLY A 199 7.91 -26.49 10.12
CA GLY A 199 9.10 -25.83 10.66
C GLY A 199 9.15 -25.76 12.19
N ILE A 200 8.35 -26.57 12.88
CA ILE A 200 8.30 -26.70 14.35
C ILE A 200 9.05 -27.99 14.73
N ARG A 201 10.05 -27.91 15.61
CA ARG A 201 10.73 -29.10 16.17
C ARG A 201 10.04 -29.49 17.47
N LEU A 202 9.55 -30.73 17.56
CA LEU A 202 9.25 -31.35 18.85
C LEU A 202 10.56 -31.59 19.59
N VAL A 203 10.66 -31.05 20.80
CA VAL A 203 11.68 -31.47 21.78
C VAL A 203 11.05 -32.61 22.55
N THR A 204 11.59 -33.82 22.37
CA THR A 204 11.21 -35.01 23.13
C THR A 204 11.78 -34.88 24.54
N HIS A 205 10.96 -35.10 25.57
CA HIS A 205 11.40 -35.42 26.92
C HIS A 205 11.27 -36.93 27.13
#